data_AF-A0A197K6Y2-F1
#
_entry.id   AF-A0A197K6Y2-F1
#
_cell.length_a   1.000
_cell.length_b   1.000
_cell.length_c   1.000
_cell.angle_alpha   90.00
_cell.angle_beta   90.00
_cell.angle_gamma   90.00
#
_symmetry.space_group_name_H-M   'P 1'
#
loop_
_entity.id
_entity.type
_entity.pdbx_description
1 polymer ?
#
loop_
_entity_poly.entity_id
_entity_poly.type
_entity_poly.pdbx_seq_one_letter_code
_entity_poly.pdbx_strand_id
1 'polypeptide(L)'
;MKISIAAALGLLAVAVSTAEAVKVNPLPAPVTISWGKTGPIKVDNNFKIVGPKHDVLTKAYARTAALIKDERWIPQTWEQPAGEFPPFPTLSKRGDDDDESTLKAFNNGGNKNKSIKTFTVQVSDLKADLQMSVDESYTLDVTAAGEGIIKAKTPWGALHALNTLAQIIIDDGKHGLQIEEPVHIEDAPKYTHRGIMLDTARNYYPIKALMKQIDALSWAKLNVFHWHITDTQSWPLEIKKYPQMLKDAYSPREVYTQRDIAALIKYGREHGVRVIPEIDMPGHSASGWLQIDKKAVTCADSWWDNDGWTHHSAVQPNPGQLDISYDGTYKLIKDIYSEAANLFKDNIFHVGSDELMTYCFNYSESAMDWFKQRPGSTYPDFAQYYLDKALPIYMDKPERRLMMWEDIVLSPDMPAKDVPKNIIMQSWNSGTANIKKLAQKGYDIVVSSADFFYLDCGNGGYVTNDPRYNDALEANPSDYSATTLNYLGMGASWCAPYKTWQRIYSYDFTKGLTAEEAKHVIGGEVALWSEQSDASVVESKVWPRAAALAELLWSGNRNAEGYKRATELTARISDYRERMIARGHGAHPIVPKYCLQHPHHCDLFRNQTAWGK
;
A
#
# COMPACT_ATOMS: atom_id res chain seq x y z
N MET A 1 81.04 13.09 -21.87
CA MET A 1 80.71 12.12 -20.80
C MET A 1 79.50 11.32 -21.25
N LYS A 2 79.61 9.99 -21.24
CA LYS A 2 78.50 9.04 -21.43
C LYS A 2 77.49 9.17 -20.28
N ILE A 3 76.20 8.92 -20.54
CA ILE A 3 75.38 7.84 -19.96
C ILE A 3 74.00 7.82 -20.66
N SER A 4 73.53 6.61 -20.95
CA SER A 4 72.26 6.22 -21.59
C SER A 4 71.26 5.72 -20.53
N ILE A 5 70.07 5.26 -20.97
CA ILE A 5 68.98 4.46 -20.33
C ILE A 5 67.64 5.25 -20.39
N ALA A 6 66.68 4.99 -21.28
CA ALA A 6 65.81 3.81 -21.54
C ALA A 6 64.69 3.60 -20.50
N ALA A 7 63.42 3.71 -20.94
CA ALA A 7 62.22 3.00 -20.45
C ALA A 7 61.01 3.45 -21.30
N ALA A 8 60.46 2.66 -22.22
CA ALA A 8 59.61 1.47 -22.08
C ALA A 8 58.16 1.81 -22.44
N LEU A 9 57.80 1.53 -23.70
CA LEU A 9 56.41 1.39 -24.16
C LEU A 9 55.75 0.22 -23.41
N GLY A 10 54.74 0.52 -22.61
CA GLY A 10 53.81 -0.45 -22.05
C GLY A 10 52.39 -0.08 -22.45
N LEU A 11 51.95 -0.53 -23.63
CA LEU A 11 50.54 -0.56 -23.99
C LEU A 11 49.87 -1.67 -23.16
N LEU A 12 49.35 -1.32 -21.99
CA LEU A 12 48.31 -2.13 -21.35
C LEU A 12 47.02 -1.91 -22.16
N ALA A 13 46.77 -2.77 -23.13
CA ALA A 13 45.41 -2.98 -23.61
C ALA A 13 44.64 -3.67 -22.48
N VAL A 14 44.02 -2.87 -21.61
CA VAL A 14 42.98 -3.35 -20.72
C VAL A 14 41.80 -3.72 -21.61
N ALA A 15 41.67 -5.01 -21.93
CA ALA A 15 40.43 -5.54 -22.43
C ALA A 15 39.40 -5.41 -21.30
N VAL A 16 38.73 -4.26 -21.25
CA VAL A 16 37.51 -4.09 -20.47
C VAL A 16 36.49 -5.00 -21.14
N SER A 17 36.29 -6.20 -20.60
CA SER A 17 35.06 -6.94 -20.86
C SER A 17 33.94 -6.08 -20.27
N THR A 18 33.26 -5.30 -21.12
CA THR A 18 32.06 -4.57 -20.76
C THR A 18 30.95 -5.60 -20.53
N ALA A 19 30.92 -6.21 -19.34
CA ALA A 19 29.68 -6.81 -18.87
C ALA A 19 28.66 -5.65 -18.84
N GLU A 20 27.59 -5.74 -19.65
CA GLU A 20 26.51 -4.77 -19.58
C GLU A 20 26.00 -4.71 -18.13
N ALA A 21 25.74 -3.52 -17.62
CA ALA A 21 25.13 -3.37 -16.30
C ALA A 21 23.74 -4.04 -16.31
N VAL A 22 23.44 -4.78 -15.23
CA VAL A 22 22.13 -5.42 -15.02
C VAL A 22 21.03 -4.36 -15.09
N LYS A 23 20.03 -4.59 -15.95
CA LYS A 23 18.93 -3.65 -16.20
C LYS A 23 17.75 -3.92 -15.27
N VAL A 24 17.54 -5.18 -14.88
CA VAL A 24 16.43 -5.55 -14.01
C VAL A 24 16.58 -4.93 -12.64
N ASN A 25 15.51 -4.28 -12.21
CA ASN A 25 15.45 -3.58 -10.94
C ASN A 25 14.13 -3.93 -10.22
N PRO A 26 14.10 -4.96 -9.35
CA PRO A 26 12.85 -5.43 -8.74
C PRO A 26 12.19 -4.36 -7.86
N LEU A 27 10.86 -4.35 -7.81
CA LEU A 27 10.03 -3.58 -6.89
C LEU A 27 9.20 -4.51 -5.99
N PRO A 28 9.24 -4.35 -4.64
CA PRO A 28 10.20 -3.55 -3.89
C PRO A 28 11.65 -3.93 -4.18
N ALA A 29 12.54 -2.95 -4.13
CA ALA A 29 13.98 -3.18 -4.06
C ALA A 29 14.28 -4.15 -2.91
N PRO A 30 15.01 -5.26 -3.13
CA PRO A 30 15.42 -6.12 -2.04
C PRO A 30 16.29 -5.38 -1.03
N VAL A 31 16.24 -5.79 0.24
CA VAL A 31 17.11 -5.23 1.30
C VAL A 31 18.57 -5.47 0.96
N THR A 32 18.92 -6.66 0.45
CA THR A 32 20.26 -6.97 -0.06
C THR A 32 20.15 -7.73 -1.38
N ILE A 33 20.83 -7.22 -2.40
CA ILE A 33 20.98 -7.88 -3.71
C ILE A 33 22.41 -7.71 -4.18
N SER A 34 23.01 -8.81 -4.65
CA SER A 34 24.36 -8.83 -5.19
C SER A 34 24.38 -9.61 -6.50
N TRP A 35 24.90 -8.97 -7.54
CA TRP A 35 25.00 -9.55 -8.88
C TRP A 35 26.42 -10.04 -9.15
N GLY A 36 26.51 -11.18 -9.83
CA GLY A 36 27.73 -11.72 -10.39
C GLY A 36 28.19 -10.93 -11.63
N LYS A 37 29.21 -11.46 -12.30
CA LYS A 37 29.82 -10.85 -13.49
C LYS A 37 30.22 -11.90 -14.53
N THR A 38 29.50 -13.02 -14.56
CA THR A 38 29.83 -14.16 -15.43
C THR A 38 28.99 -14.21 -16.70
N GLY A 39 28.10 -13.25 -16.87
CA GLY A 39 27.17 -13.13 -17.99
C GLY A 39 25.80 -13.74 -17.71
N PRO A 40 24.85 -13.55 -18.65
CA PRO A 40 23.49 -14.02 -18.53
C PRO A 40 23.36 -15.54 -18.37
N ILE A 41 22.44 -15.95 -17.52
CA ILE A 41 22.09 -17.36 -17.28
C ILE A 41 20.78 -17.65 -17.98
N LYS A 42 20.81 -18.60 -18.93
CA LYS A 42 19.61 -19.03 -19.66
C LYS A 42 18.65 -19.77 -18.73
N VAL A 43 17.37 -19.45 -18.80
CA VAL A 43 16.27 -20.21 -18.17
C VAL A 43 15.54 -21.00 -19.27
N ASP A 44 15.31 -22.29 -19.02
CA ASP A 44 14.59 -23.14 -19.97
C ASP A 44 13.13 -22.64 -20.11
N ASN A 45 12.59 -22.56 -21.32
CA ASN A 45 11.20 -22.12 -21.52
C ASN A 45 10.18 -23.02 -20.77
N ASN A 46 10.54 -24.27 -20.49
CA ASN A 46 9.75 -25.24 -19.74
C ASN A 46 10.28 -25.45 -18.31
N PHE A 47 11.00 -24.47 -17.75
CA PHE A 47 11.47 -24.56 -16.37
C PHE A 47 10.33 -24.86 -15.40
N LYS A 48 10.70 -25.49 -14.28
CA LYS A 48 9.79 -25.83 -13.19
C LYS A 48 10.25 -25.18 -11.90
N ILE A 49 9.29 -24.88 -11.05
CA ILE A 49 9.52 -24.51 -9.66
C ILE A 49 9.05 -25.71 -8.83
N VAL A 50 9.94 -26.28 -8.03
CA VAL A 50 9.69 -27.49 -7.23
C VAL A 50 10.03 -27.23 -5.78
N GLY A 51 9.30 -27.85 -4.87
CA GLY A 51 9.46 -27.63 -3.44
C GLY A 51 8.54 -28.53 -2.62
N PRO A 52 8.37 -28.24 -1.32
CA PRO A 52 7.49 -29.01 -0.46
C PRO A 52 6.03 -28.98 -0.94
N LYS A 53 5.30 -30.07 -0.69
CA LYS A 53 3.86 -30.13 -0.92
C LYS A 53 3.14 -29.33 0.17
N HIS A 54 2.48 -28.25 -0.24
CA HIS A 54 1.70 -27.37 0.61
C HIS A 54 0.66 -26.66 -0.27
N ASP A 55 -0.58 -26.54 0.22
CA ASP A 55 -1.75 -26.13 -0.57
C ASP A 55 -1.59 -24.75 -1.23
N VAL A 56 -0.93 -23.82 -0.53
CA VAL A 56 -0.65 -22.48 -1.05
C VAL A 56 0.55 -22.50 -2.01
N LEU A 57 1.63 -23.18 -1.63
CA LEU A 57 2.90 -23.12 -2.38
C LEU A 57 2.80 -23.85 -3.71
N THR A 58 2.12 -24.99 -3.76
CA THR A 58 1.96 -25.76 -5.00
C THR A 58 1.21 -24.94 -6.07
N LYS A 59 0.21 -24.16 -5.66
CA LYS A 59 -0.48 -23.21 -6.55
C LYS A 59 0.41 -22.04 -6.94
N ALA A 60 1.15 -21.48 -5.98
CA ALA A 60 2.07 -20.37 -6.25
C ALA A 60 3.16 -20.74 -7.25
N TYR A 61 3.75 -21.94 -7.16
CA TYR A 61 4.74 -22.43 -8.12
C TYR A 61 4.20 -22.43 -9.55
N ALA A 62 2.97 -22.95 -9.73
CA ALA A 62 2.32 -22.99 -11.03
C ALA A 62 1.98 -21.58 -11.53
N ARG A 63 1.41 -20.72 -10.67
CA ARG A 63 1.08 -19.33 -11.03
C ARG A 63 2.31 -18.52 -11.40
N THR A 64 3.39 -18.57 -10.62
CA THR A 64 4.63 -17.85 -10.90
C THR A 64 5.27 -18.33 -12.19
N ALA A 65 5.34 -19.65 -12.41
CA ALA A 65 5.90 -20.20 -13.65
C ALA A 65 5.07 -19.82 -14.88
N ALA A 66 3.74 -19.85 -14.78
CA ALA A 66 2.84 -19.41 -15.85
C ALA A 66 3.02 -17.91 -16.13
N LEU A 67 3.00 -17.08 -15.08
CA LEU A 67 3.18 -15.64 -15.18
C LEU A 67 4.48 -15.27 -15.93
N ILE A 68 5.62 -15.87 -15.58
CA ILE A 68 6.89 -15.62 -16.27
C ILE A 68 6.82 -16.00 -17.76
N LYS A 69 6.19 -17.14 -18.06
CA LYS A 69 6.09 -17.68 -19.44
C LYS A 69 5.14 -16.88 -20.32
N ASP A 70 4.08 -16.36 -19.73
CA ASP A 70 3.05 -15.58 -20.42
C ASP A 70 3.50 -14.12 -20.59
N GLU A 71 4.14 -13.56 -19.55
CA GLU A 71 4.56 -12.15 -19.53
C GLU A 71 5.77 -11.87 -20.40
N ARG A 72 6.78 -12.77 -20.42
CA ARG A 72 8.06 -12.61 -21.16
C ARG A 72 8.58 -11.17 -21.06
N TRP A 73 8.71 -10.69 -19.83
CA TRP A 73 8.93 -9.27 -19.58
C TRP A 73 10.22 -8.79 -20.25
N ILE A 74 10.14 -7.65 -20.93
CA ILE A 74 11.29 -6.89 -21.41
C ILE A 74 11.27 -5.57 -20.63
N PRO A 75 12.30 -5.26 -19.81
CA PRO A 75 12.37 -4.01 -19.09
C PRO A 75 12.13 -2.79 -19.99
N GLN A 76 11.21 -1.93 -19.60
CA GLN A 76 10.82 -0.72 -20.34
C GLN A 76 11.69 0.48 -20.01
N THR A 77 12.37 0.44 -18.85
CA THR A 77 13.34 1.45 -18.38
C THR A 77 14.21 0.84 -17.28
N TRP A 78 15.37 1.44 -17.02
CA TRP A 78 16.29 1.03 -15.96
C TRP A 78 17.15 2.22 -15.51
N GLU A 79 17.81 2.07 -14.36
CA GLU A 79 18.67 3.10 -13.79
C GLU A 79 19.89 3.38 -14.68
N GLN A 80 20.17 4.66 -14.95
CA GLN A 80 21.30 5.11 -15.75
C GLN A 80 21.88 6.39 -15.13
N PRO A 81 23.16 6.73 -15.37
CA PRO A 81 23.67 8.04 -14.98
C PRO A 81 22.89 9.18 -15.66
N ALA A 82 22.65 10.28 -14.96
CA ALA A 82 22.08 11.47 -15.58
C ALA A 82 22.99 12.00 -16.70
N GLY A 83 22.40 12.39 -17.83
CA GLY A 83 23.14 12.89 -18.99
C GLY A 83 24.07 14.06 -18.68
N GLU A 84 25.19 14.11 -19.40
CA GLU A 84 26.13 15.23 -19.36
C GLU A 84 25.72 16.31 -20.38
N PHE A 85 25.93 17.58 -20.01
CA PHE A 85 25.80 18.65 -20.99
C PHE A 85 26.90 18.49 -22.03
N PRO A 86 26.61 18.78 -23.32
CA PRO A 86 27.68 18.83 -24.30
C PRO A 86 28.75 19.81 -23.82
N PRO A 87 30.04 19.49 -24.00
CA PRO A 87 31.09 20.44 -23.68
C PRO A 87 30.84 21.74 -24.45
N PHE A 88 31.12 22.89 -23.82
CA PHE A 88 31.14 24.15 -24.55
C PHE A 88 32.07 24.00 -25.76
N PRO A 89 31.71 24.45 -26.97
CA PRO A 89 32.55 24.29 -28.15
C PRO A 89 33.84 25.07 -27.94
N THR A 90 34.88 24.40 -27.44
CA THR A 90 36.25 24.85 -27.60
C THR A 90 36.63 24.54 -29.04
N LEU A 91 37.17 25.53 -29.75
CA LEU A 91 37.75 25.35 -31.08
C LEU A 91 38.98 24.45 -30.96
N SER A 92 38.79 23.14 -30.81
CA SER A 92 39.83 22.16 -31.10
C SER A 92 40.01 22.12 -32.61
N LYS A 93 41.27 22.15 -33.04
CA LYS A 93 41.64 22.04 -34.44
C LYS A 93 40.94 20.83 -35.06
N ARG A 94 40.35 21.05 -36.22
CA ARG A 94 39.92 20.04 -37.19
C ARG A 94 41.11 19.10 -37.44
N GLY A 95 41.12 17.97 -36.75
CA GLY A 95 41.95 16.82 -37.03
C GLY A 95 41.10 15.86 -37.84
N ASP A 96 41.54 15.58 -39.06
CA ASP A 96 41.02 14.49 -39.85
C ASP A 96 41.40 13.18 -39.14
N ASP A 97 40.43 12.54 -38.50
CA ASP A 97 40.49 11.12 -38.18
C ASP A 97 39.18 10.50 -38.68
N ASP A 98 39.26 9.94 -39.88
CA ASP A 98 38.32 8.94 -40.37
C ASP A 98 38.39 7.74 -39.41
N ASP A 99 37.39 7.58 -38.53
CA ASP A 99 37.20 6.33 -37.79
C ASP A 99 35.86 5.72 -38.17
N GLU A 100 35.93 4.87 -39.19
CA GLU A 100 34.90 3.97 -39.66
C GLU A 100 34.62 2.94 -38.54
N SER A 101 33.68 3.26 -37.64
CA SER A 101 33.28 2.35 -36.58
C SER A 101 32.56 1.12 -37.15
N THR A 102 33.38 0.09 -37.35
CA THR A 102 32.99 -1.31 -37.58
C THR A 102 31.81 -1.76 -36.71
N LEU A 103 30.74 -2.22 -37.36
CA LEU A 103 29.75 -3.14 -36.78
C LEU A 103 30.48 -4.45 -36.41
N LYS A 104 31.04 -4.52 -35.19
CA LYS A 104 31.46 -5.80 -34.61
C LYS A 104 30.27 -6.43 -33.92
N ALA A 105 29.68 -7.41 -34.60
CA ALA A 105 28.86 -8.43 -33.97
C ALA A 105 29.69 -9.07 -32.85
N PHE A 106 29.27 -8.86 -31.59
CA PHE A 106 29.79 -9.60 -30.46
C PHE A 106 29.37 -11.05 -30.58
N ASN A 107 30.31 -11.90 -31.02
CA ASN A 107 30.25 -13.32 -30.74
C ASN A 107 30.51 -13.50 -29.24
N ASN A 108 29.44 -13.73 -28.48
CA ASN A 108 29.51 -14.20 -27.09
C ASN A 108 30.15 -15.60 -27.07
N GLY A 109 31.47 -15.65 -26.97
CA GLY A 109 32.22 -16.81 -26.51
C GLY A 109 32.16 -16.92 -24.99
N GLY A 110 30.98 -17.24 -24.44
CA GLY A 110 30.75 -17.47 -23.01
C GLY A 110 30.06 -18.82 -22.78
N ASN A 111 30.83 -19.77 -22.25
CA ASN A 111 30.48 -21.11 -21.76
C ASN A 111 29.28 -21.88 -22.37
N LYS A 112 29.58 -23.00 -23.03
CA LYS A 112 28.61 -24.00 -23.48
C LYS A 112 27.72 -24.51 -22.31
N ASN A 113 26.40 -24.42 -22.51
CA ASN A 113 25.33 -25.25 -21.93
C ASN A 113 25.17 -25.29 -20.40
N LYS A 114 24.77 -24.19 -19.75
CA LYS A 114 24.04 -24.30 -18.48
C LYS A 114 22.76 -23.46 -18.53
N SER A 115 21.64 -24.16 -18.64
CA SER A 115 20.30 -23.58 -18.60
C SER A 115 19.61 -24.05 -17.33
N ILE A 116 19.02 -23.12 -16.58
CA ILE A 116 18.24 -23.44 -15.39
C ILE A 116 16.96 -24.13 -15.85
N LYS A 117 16.81 -25.41 -15.49
CA LYS A 117 15.59 -26.19 -15.74
C LYS A 117 14.66 -26.23 -14.53
N THR A 118 15.21 -26.02 -13.34
CA THR A 118 14.49 -26.18 -12.09
C THR A 118 14.94 -25.12 -11.08
N PHE A 119 13.99 -24.44 -10.47
CA PHE A 119 14.18 -23.68 -9.24
C PHE A 119 13.69 -24.52 -8.06
N THR A 120 14.52 -24.68 -7.03
CA THR A 120 14.20 -25.48 -5.85
C THR A 120 13.82 -24.57 -4.69
N VAL A 121 12.66 -24.81 -4.08
CA VAL A 121 12.14 -24.07 -2.93
C VAL A 121 12.26 -24.93 -1.68
N GLN A 122 12.85 -24.37 -0.63
CA GLN A 122 13.00 -24.99 0.68
C GLN A 122 12.30 -24.13 1.74
N VAL A 123 11.46 -24.75 2.56
CA VAL A 123 10.73 -24.09 3.65
C VAL A 123 10.91 -24.90 4.92
N SER A 124 11.34 -24.28 6.01
CA SER A 124 11.65 -24.98 7.27
C SER A 124 10.44 -25.19 8.18
N ASP A 125 9.47 -24.27 8.17
CA ASP A 125 8.21 -24.37 8.92
C ASP A 125 7.00 -24.21 7.99
N LEU A 126 6.42 -25.33 7.57
CA LEU A 126 5.20 -25.37 6.74
C LEU A 126 3.90 -25.18 7.53
N LYS A 127 3.97 -25.08 8.87
CA LYS A 127 2.79 -25.00 9.74
C LYS A 127 2.47 -23.57 10.17
N ALA A 128 3.40 -22.63 9.98
CA ALA A 128 3.20 -21.22 10.29
C ALA A 128 1.96 -20.66 9.56
N ASP A 129 0.97 -20.21 10.33
CA ASP A 129 -0.24 -19.59 9.79
C ASP A 129 0.02 -18.17 9.27
N LEU A 130 -0.83 -17.67 8.38
CA LEU A 130 -0.78 -16.31 7.87
C LEU A 130 -1.41 -15.35 8.89
N GLN A 131 -0.59 -14.86 9.82
CA GLN A 131 -1.00 -13.90 10.85
C GLN A 131 0.03 -12.77 10.95
N MET A 132 -0.33 -11.69 11.65
CA MET A 132 0.61 -10.59 11.92
C MET A 132 1.92 -11.11 12.54
N SER A 133 3.05 -10.55 12.10
CA SER A 133 4.40 -10.91 12.56
C SER A 133 4.87 -12.32 12.21
N VAL A 134 4.18 -13.05 11.32
CA VAL A 134 4.73 -14.26 10.73
C VAL A 134 6.01 -13.92 9.95
N ASP A 135 6.99 -14.83 9.98
CA ASP A 135 8.29 -14.60 9.34
C ASP A 135 8.16 -14.63 7.81
N GLU A 136 8.43 -13.49 7.18
CA GLU A 136 8.33 -13.27 5.74
C GLU A 136 9.70 -13.23 5.04
N SER A 137 10.78 -13.61 5.73
CA SER A 137 12.15 -13.57 5.20
C SER A 137 12.44 -14.71 4.21
N TYR A 138 13.34 -14.45 3.26
CA TYR A 138 13.83 -15.45 2.31
C TYR A 138 15.24 -15.14 1.79
N THR A 139 15.87 -16.15 1.20
CA THR A 139 17.02 -16.00 0.30
C THR A 139 16.68 -16.54 -1.09
N LEU A 140 17.24 -15.91 -2.13
CA LEU A 140 17.16 -16.37 -3.50
C LEU A 140 18.57 -16.37 -4.10
N ASP A 141 19.02 -17.54 -4.49
CA ASP A 141 20.35 -17.80 -5.04
C ASP A 141 20.24 -18.33 -6.46
N VAL A 142 20.91 -17.67 -7.39
CA VAL A 142 21.13 -18.16 -8.75
C VAL A 142 22.64 -18.16 -9.02
N THR A 143 23.21 -19.36 -9.12
CA THR A 143 24.66 -19.50 -9.30
C THR A 143 25.07 -19.49 -10.77
N ALA A 144 26.33 -19.15 -11.05
CA ALA A 144 26.91 -19.28 -12.39
C ALA A 144 26.89 -20.72 -12.93
N ALA A 145 26.67 -21.72 -12.07
CA ALA A 145 26.48 -23.11 -12.47
C ALA A 145 25.06 -23.41 -12.99
N GLY A 146 24.14 -22.43 -13.03
CA GLY A 146 22.76 -22.62 -13.48
C GLY A 146 21.89 -23.34 -12.45
N GLU A 147 22.15 -23.12 -11.16
CA GLU A 147 21.34 -23.61 -10.06
C GLU A 147 20.54 -22.47 -9.46
N GLY A 148 19.22 -22.64 -9.33
CA GLY A 148 18.32 -21.68 -8.70
C GLY A 148 17.72 -22.25 -7.41
N ILE A 149 17.96 -21.61 -6.27
CA ILE A 149 17.50 -22.07 -4.96
C ILE A 149 16.80 -20.91 -4.23
N ILE A 150 15.64 -21.19 -3.66
CA ILE A 150 14.91 -20.31 -2.75
C ILE A 150 14.88 -20.99 -1.39
N LYS A 151 15.22 -20.26 -0.33
CA LYS A 151 15.06 -20.71 1.06
C LYS A 151 14.21 -19.70 1.81
N ALA A 152 13.23 -20.17 2.57
CA ALA A 152 12.43 -19.33 3.44
C ALA A 152 12.12 -20.06 4.74
N LYS A 153 11.81 -19.32 5.80
CA LYS A 153 11.38 -19.95 7.06
C LYS A 153 9.96 -20.48 6.94
N THR A 154 9.06 -19.71 6.33
CA THR A 154 7.64 -20.04 6.21
C THR A 154 7.19 -20.05 4.74
N PRO A 155 5.98 -20.56 4.43
CA PRO A 155 5.41 -20.43 3.10
C PRO A 155 5.34 -18.98 2.61
N TRP A 156 5.18 -18.01 3.51
CA TRP A 156 4.95 -16.60 3.17
C TRP A 156 6.23 -15.93 2.66
N GLY A 157 7.37 -16.19 3.29
CA GLY A 157 8.67 -15.77 2.74
C GLY A 157 8.96 -16.38 1.36
N ALA A 158 8.56 -17.65 1.16
CA ALA A 158 8.70 -18.28 -0.16
C ALA A 158 7.81 -17.63 -1.23
N LEU A 159 6.61 -17.16 -0.89
CA LEU A 159 5.78 -16.39 -1.84
C LEU A 159 6.46 -15.08 -2.27
N HIS A 160 7.08 -14.36 -1.34
CA HIS A 160 7.83 -13.14 -1.64
C HIS A 160 9.03 -13.43 -2.55
N ALA A 161 9.75 -14.52 -2.30
CA ALA A 161 10.84 -14.98 -3.17
C ALA A 161 10.35 -15.29 -4.59
N LEU A 162 9.18 -15.91 -4.75
CA LEU A 162 8.58 -16.19 -6.05
C LEU A 162 8.18 -14.91 -6.80
N ASN A 163 7.69 -13.90 -6.08
CA ASN A 163 7.39 -12.58 -6.67
C ASN A 163 8.67 -11.87 -7.13
N THR A 164 9.77 -11.97 -6.38
CA THR A 164 11.08 -11.47 -6.81
C THR A 164 11.63 -12.28 -7.99
N LEU A 165 11.50 -13.61 -7.98
CA LEU A 165 11.92 -14.49 -9.06
C LEU A 165 11.22 -14.14 -10.37
N ALA A 166 9.90 -13.88 -10.31
CA ALA A 166 9.14 -13.42 -11.46
C ALA A 166 9.75 -12.14 -12.04
N GLN A 167 10.29 -11.27 -11.20
CA GLN A 167 10.82 -9.99 -11.65
C GLN A 167 12.19 -10.08 -12.34
N ILE A 168 13.04 -11.00 -11.91
CA ILE A 168 14.42 -11.16 -12.42
C ILE A 168 14.55 -12.07 -13.65
N ILE A 169 13.53 -12.87 -13.95
CA ILE A 169 13.49 -13.65 -15.20
C ILE A 169 12.82 -12.80 -16.28
N ILE A 170 13.58 -12.47 -17.32
CA ILE A 170 13.17 -11.63 -18.46
C ILE A 170 13.32 -12.38 -19.78
N ASP A 171 12.73 -11.83 -20.85
CA ASP A 171 12.98 -12.31 -22.21
C ASP A 171 14.41 -11.92 -22.65
N ASP A 172 15.06 -12.81 -23.41
CA ASP A 172 16.42 -12.59 -23.92
C ASP A 172 16.47 -11.80 -25.24
N GLY A 173 15.31 -11.31 -25.72
CA GLY A 173 15.15 -10.63 -27.00
C GLY A 173 15.18 -11.58 -28.21
N LYS A 174 15.30 -12.88 -27.97
CA LYS A 174 15.39 -13.96 -28.97
C LYS A 174 14.37 -15.07 -28.66
N HIS A 175 13.30 -14.73 -27.95
CA HIS A 175 12.24 -15.65 -27.52
C HIS A 175 12.71 -16.75 -26.53
N GLY A 176 13.84 -16.55 -25.85
CA GLY A 176 14.27 -17.31 -24.68
C GLY A 176 14.02 -16.54 -23.39
N LEU A 177 14.26 -17.21 -22.26
CA LEU A 177 14.23 -16.59 -20.93
C LEU A 177 15.65 -16.55 -20.36
N GLN A 178 15.95 -15.51 -19.60
CA GLN A 178 17.24 -15.35 -18.94
C GLN A 178 17.14 -14.61 -17.60
N ILE A 179 18.20 -14.75 -16.82
CA ILE A 179 18.55 -13.85 -15.71
C ILE A 179 19.88 -13.19 -16.12
N GLU A 180 19.98 -11.87 -16.03
CA GLU A 180 21.08 -11.11 -16.63
C GLU A 180 22.47 -11.44 -16.08
N GLU A 181 22.56 -11.84 -14.80
CA GLU A 181 23.78 -12.28 -14.13
C GLU A 181 23.42 -13.29 -13.02
N PRO A 182 24.38 -14.09 -12.50
CA PRO A 182 24.18 -14.79 -11.22
C PRO A 182 23.75 -13.79 -10.14
N VAL A 183 22.91 -14.20 -9.21
CA VAL A 183 22.41 -13.30 -8.17
C VAL A 183 22.30 -13.98 -6.83
N HIS A 184 22.61 -13.24 -5.77
CA HIS A 184 22.31 -13.60 -4.41
C HIS A 184 21.48 -12.48 -3.76
N ILE A 185 20.32 -12.86 -3.23
CA ILE A 185 19.35 -11.97 -2.58
C ILE A 185 19.10 -12.50 -1.17
N GLU A 186 19.20 -11.62 -0.18
CA GLU A 186 18.71 -11.83 1.19
C GLU A 186 17.71 -10.73 1.50
N ASP A 187 16.50 -11.10 1.89
CA ASP A 187 15.40 -10.14 1.88
C ASP A 187 14.36 -10.45 2.97
N ALA A 188 13.84 -9.38 3.58
CA ALA A 188 12.82 -9.42 4.62
C ALA A 188 12.15 -8.04 4.73
N PRO A 189 10.86 -7.95 5.12
CA PRO A 189 10.20 -6.67 5.27
C PRO A 189 10.70 -5.90 6.50
N LYS A 190 10.82 -4.59 6.36
CA LYS A 190 11.12 -3.67 7.48
C LYS A 190 9.96 -3.57 8.48
N TYR A 191 8.72 -3.67 8.01
CA TYR A 191 7.50 -3.59 8.83
C TYR A 191 6.59 -4.79 8.61
N THR A 192 5.88 -5.25 9.64
CA THR A 192 5.05 -6.45 9.58
C THR A 192 3.64 -6.19 9.03
N HIS A 193 3.18 -4.94 9.05
CA HIS A 193 1.86 -4.53 8.55
C HIS A 193 2.00 -3.61 7.33
N ARG A 194 1.67 -4.11 6.13
CA ARG A 194 1.88 -3.36 4.88
C ARG A 194 0.66 -3.51 3.99
N GLY A 195 -0.19 -2.50 3.95
CA GLY A 195 -1.51 -2.68 3.35
C GLY A 195 -2.06 -1.52 2.54
N ILE A 196 -3.24 -1.79 2.02
CA ILE A 196 -4.19 -0.78 1.57
C ILE A 196 -5.47 -0.96 2.36
N MET A 197 -6.14 0.15 2.68
CA MET A 197 -7.53 0.15 3.08
C MET A 197 -8.40 0.47 1.87
N LEU A 198 -9.44 -0.32 1.64
CA LEU A 198 -10.44 -0.07 0.60
C LEU A 198 -11.84 0.01 1.20
N ASP A 199 -12.45 1.18 1.05
CA ASP A 199 -13.85 1.45 1.37
C ASP A 199 -14.76 0.88 0.28
N THR A 200 -15.71 0.03 0.68
CA THR A 200 -16.71 -0.57 -0.21
C THR A 200 -18.15 -0.25 0.19
N ALA A 201 -18.32 0.66 1.15
CA ALA A 201 -19.60 1.10 1.66
C ALA A 201 -20.07 2.38 0.95
N ARG A 202 -19.18 3.34 0.72
CA ARG A 202 -19.52 4.60 0.02
C ARG A 202 -19.84 4.34 -1.45
N ASN A 203 -19.19 3.34 -2.06
CA ASN A 203 -19.54 2.79 -3.37
C ASN A 203 -19.18 1.30 -3.41
N TYR A 204 -19.95 0.50 -4.17
CA TYR A 204 -19.76 -0.94 -4.25
C TYR A 204 -18.61 -1.34 -5.20
N TYR A 205 -17.92 -2.43 -4.84
CA TYR A 205 -16.88 -3.05 -5.66
C TYR A 205 -17.20 -4.53 -5.88
N PRO A 206 -17.32 -5.02 -7.12
CA PRO A 206 -17.48 -6.45 -7.37
C PRO A 206 -16.30 -7.25 -6.80
N ILE A 207 -16.56 -8.43 -6.26
CA ILE A 207 -15.53 -9.31 -5.65
C ILE A 207 -14.32 -9.54 -6.55
N LYS A 208 -14.52 -9.61 -7.87
CA LYS A 208 -13.41 -9.74 -8.83
C LYS A 208 -12.47 -8.54 -8.82
N ALA A 209 -13.00 -7.32 -8.64
CA ALA A 209 -12.18 -6.11 -8.51
C ALA A 209 -11.35 -6.14 -7.21
N LEU A 210 -11.92 -6.69 -6.12
CA LEU A 210 -11.20 -6.90 -4.85
C LEU A 210 -10.08 -7.94 -4.99
N MET A 211 -10.36 -9.07 -5.64
CA MET A 211 -9.35 -10.09 -5.95
C MET A 211 -8.21 -9.52 -6.80
N LYS A 212 -8.53 -8.64 -7.74
CA LYS A 212 -7.54 -7.93 -8.55
C LYS A 212 -6.66 -6.99 -7.70
N GLN A 213 -7.19 -6.38 -6.65
CA GLN A 213 -6.31 -5.63 -5.73
C GLN A 213 -5.35 -6.58 -4.99
N ILE A 214 -5.83 -7.76 -4.56
CA ILE A 214 -4.99 -8.78 -3.91
C ILE A 214 -3.84 -9.25 -4.81
N ASP A 215 -4.06 -9.41 -6.12
CA ASP A 215 -2.99 -9.75 -7.06
C ASP A 215 -1.87 -8.71 -7.03
N ALA A 216 -2.25 -7.43 -7.14
CA ALA A 216 -1.30 -6.33 -7.15
C ALA A 216 -0.60 -6.12 -5.80
N LEU A 217 -1.30 -6.33 -4.68
CA LEU A 217 -0.71 -6.36 -3.33
C LEU A 217 0.38 -7.43 -3.25
N SER A 218 0.07 -8.65 -3.71
CA SER A 218 1.01 -9.77 -3.69
C SER A 218 2.27 -9.47 -4.49
N TRP A 219 2.14 -8.98 -5.72
CA TRP A 219 3.29 -8.65 -6.57
C TRP A 219 4.18 -7.57 -5.95
N ALA A 220 3.59 -6.62 -5.22
CA ALA A 220 4.30 -5.56 -4.51
C ALA A 220 4.77 -5.99 -3.10
N LYS A 221 4.49 -7.21 -2.64
CA LYS A 221 4.79 -7.70 -1.28
C LYS A 221 4.06 -6.93 -0.14
N LEU A 222 2.95 -6.27 -0.47
CA LEU A 222 1.98 -5.80 0.52
C LEU A 222 1.17 -7.00 1.02
N ASN A 223 0.99 -7.12 2.33
CA ASN A 223 0.46 -8.31 2.99
C ASN A 223 -0.88 -8.08 3.69
N VAL A 224 -1.46 -6.87 3.61
CA VAL A 224 -2.77 -6.56 4.21
C VAL A 224 -3.70 -5.93 3.18
N PHE A 225 -4.89 -6.52 3.08
CA PHE A 225 -6.08 -5.92 2.48
C PHE A 225 -7.03 -5.59 3.63
N HIS A 226 -6.99 -4.34 4.08
CA HIS A 226 -7.92 -3.80 5.06
C HIS A 226 -9.20 -3.43 4.32
N TRP A 227 -10.28 -4.12 4.66
CA TRP A 227 -11.56 -4.01 3.97
C TRP A 227 -12.55 -3.25 4.84
N HIS A 228 -12.79 -1.98 4.49
CA HIS A 228 -13.83 -1.15 5.08
C HIS A 228 -15.17 -1.48 4.41
N ILE A 229 -16.00 -2.28 5.09
CA ILE A 229 -17.12 -2.98 4.46
C ILE A 229 -18.43 -2.19 4.57
N THR A 230 -18.62 -1.46 5.66
CA THR A 230 -19.89 -0.83 6.03
C THR A 230 -19.66 0.59 6.51
N ASP A 231 -20.60 1.49 6.20
CA ASP A 231 -20.60 2.89 6.63
C ASP A 231 -22.05 3.43 6.66
N THR A 232 -22.24 4.74 6.85
CA THR A 232 -23.59 5.33 6.88
C THR A 232 -24.34 5.18 5.56
N GLN A 233 -23.63 5.15 4.42
CA GLN A 233 -24.23 5.19 3.09
C GLN A 233 -24.74 3.83 2.60
N SER A 234 -24.15 2.70 3.02
CA SER A 234 -24.70 1.38 2.67
C SER A 234 -24.25 0.24 3.60
N TRP A 235 -25.04 -0.84 3.59
CA TRP A 235 -24.72 -2.11 4.22
C TRP A 235 -24.68 -3.26 3.20
N PRO A 236 -23.52 -3.57 2.61
CA PRO A 236 -23.39 -4.64 1.63
C PRO A 236 -23.05 -6.02 2.24
N LEU A 237 -22.77 -6.11 3.54
CA LEU A 237 -22.28 -7.33 4.21
C LEU A 237 -23.41 -8.31 4.58
N GLU A 238 -23.34 -9.58 4.13
CA GLU A 238 -24.33 -10.59 4.53
C GLU A 238 -24.13 -11.07 5.99
N ILE A 239 -25.06 -10.65 6.86
CA ILE A 239 -25.26 -11.20 8.20
C ILE A 239 -26.53 -12.05 8.17
N LYS A 240 -26.39 -13.38 8.21
CA LYS A 240 -27.51 -14.34 8.12
C LYS A 240 -28.48 -14.20 9.28
N LYS A 241 -28.01 -13.80 10.46
CA LYS A 241 -28.90 -13.51 11.59
C LYS A 241 -29.83 -12.32 11.32
N TYR A 242 -29.39 -11.38 10.49
CA TYR A 242 -30.10 -10.14 10.18
C TYR A 242 -30.13 -9.87 8.66
N PRO A 243 -30.80 -10.73 7.87
CA PRO A 243 -30.81 -10.60 6.41
C PRO A 243 -31.44 -9.28 5.93
N GLN A 244 -32.27 -8.64 6.76
CA GLN A 244 -32.89 -7.36 6.45
C GLN A 244 -31.90 -6.19 6.37
N MET A 245 -30.67 -6.30 6.90
CA MET A 245 -29.66 -5.25 6.76
C MET A 245 -29.31 -4.99 5.29
N LEU A 246 -29.36 -6.04 4.45
CA LEU A 246 -29.10 -5.94 3.00
C LEU A 246 -30.14 -5.12 2.23
N LYS A 247 -31.23 -4.69 2.87
CA LYS A 247 -32.15 -3.72 2.26
C LYS A 247 -31.50 -2.36 2.04
N ASP A 248 -30.44 -2.05 2.79
CA ASP A 248 -29.65 -0.83 2.65
C ASP A 248 -28.34 -1.07 1.87
N ALA A 249 -28.23 -2.19 1.15
CA ALA A 249 -27.27 -2.30 0.05
C ALA A 249 -27.78 -1.50 -1.16
N TYR A 250 -26.90 -0.96 -2.00
CA TYR A 250 -27.29 -0.17 -3.16
C TYR A 250 -28.21 -0.91 -4.13
N SER A 251 -28.03 -2.22 -4.27
CA SER A 251 -28.97 -3.09 -4.97
C SER A 251 -28.82 -4.55 -4.53
N PRO A 252 -29.77 -5.44 -4.88
CA PRO A 252 -29.66 -6.87 -4.59
C PRO A 252 -28.43 -7.58 -5.21
N ARG A 253 -27.71 -6.91 -6.13
CA ARG A 253 -26.48 -7.44 -6.77
C ARG A 253 -25.21 -6.86 -6.16
N GLU A 254 -25.33 -5.85 -5.31
CA GLU A 254 -24.23 -5.10 -4.72
C GLU A 254 -24.08 -5.50 -3.26
N VAL A 255 -23.95 -6.82 -3.06
CA VAL A 255 -23.85 -7.47 -1.75
C VAL A 255 -22.62 -8.39 -1.73
N TYR A 256 -22.09 -8.61 -0.54
CA TYR A 256 -21.02 -9.55 -0.26
C TYR A 256 -21.59 -10.73 0.54
N THR A 257 -21.84 -11.83 -0.15
CA THR A 257 -22.31 -13.05 0.52
C THR A 257 -21.20 -13.68 1.35
N GLN A 258 -21.54 -14.51 2.33
CA GLN A 258 -20.52 -15.26 3.09
C GLN A 258 -19.67 -16.18 2.20
N ARG A 259 -20.23 -16.64 1.07
CA ARG A 259 -19.48 -17.38 0.05
C ARG A 259 -18.42 -16.49 -0.62
N ASP A 260 -18.78 -15.26 -0.95
CA ASP A 260 -17.87 -14.30 -1.54
C ASP A 260 -16.73 -13.94 -0.58
N ILE A 261 -17.06 -13.69 0.68
CA ILE A 261 -16.10 -13.39 1.75
C ILE A 261 -15.12 -14.57 1.92
N ALA A 262 -15.64 -15.79 2.02
CA ALA A 262 -14.79 -16.98 2.11
C ALA A 262 -13.90 -17.17 0.88
N ALA A 263 -14.40 -16.85 -0.32
CA ALA A 263 -13.62 -16.91 -1.55
C ALA A 263 -12.51 -15.85 -1.56
N LEU A 264 -12.79 -14.61 -1.14
CA LEU A 264 -11.82 -13.53 -1.08
C LEU A 264 -10.73 -13.81 -0.03
N ILE A 265 -11.09 -14.27 1.17
CA ILE A 265 -10.12 -14.66 2.22
C ILE A 265 -9.22 -15.78 1.74
N LYS A 266 -9.79 -16.81 1.10
CA LYS A 266 -9.02 -17.91 0.51
C LYS A 266 -8.08 -17.39 -0.58
N TYR A 267 -8.57 -16.49 -1.44
CA TYR A 267 -7.77 -15.87 -2.49
C TYR A 267 -6.60 -15.06 -1.92
N GLY A 268 -6.84 -14.25 -0.88
CA GLY A 268 -5.82 -13.54 -0.11
C GLY A 268 -4.77 -14.48 0.44
N ARG A 269 -5.19 -15.55 1.14
CA ARG A 269 -4.27 -16.55 1.69
C ARG A 269 -3.42 -17.22 0.61
N GLU A 270 -4.00 -17.53 -0.55
CA GLU A 270 -3.26 -18.10 -1.67
C GLU A 270 -2.19 -17.14 -2.24
N HIS A 271 -2.30 -15.85 -1.95
CA HIS A 271 -1.40 -14.77 -2.39
C HIS A 271 -0.58 -14.14 -1.26
N GLY A 272 -0.64 -14.70 -0.04
CA GLY A 272 0.09 -14.16 1.12
C GLY A 272 -0.47 -12.84 1.65
N VAL A 273 -1.73 -12.54 1.37
CA VAL A 273 -2.42 -11.31 1.78
C VAL A 273 -3.48 -11.64 2.85
N ARG A 274 -3.35 -10.99 4.00
CA ARG A 274 -4.30 -11.01 5.11
C ARG A 274 -5.48 -10.13 4.77
N VAL A 275 -6.71 -10.62 4.97
CA VAL A 275 -7.93 -9.83 4.80
C VAL A 275 -8.42 -9.43 6.19
N ILE A 276 -8.28 -8.15 6.53
CA ILE A 276 -8.68 -7.60 7.83
C ILE A 276 -10.00 -6.86 7.62
N PRO A 277 -11.11 -7.30 8.24
CA PRO A 277 -12.38 -6.62 8.12
C PRO A 277 -12.43 -5.38 9.00
N GLU A 278 -13.19 -4.39 8.54
CA GLU A 278 -13.69 -3.29 9.34
C GLU A 278 -15.22 -3.21 9.26
N ILE A 279 -15.83 -3.12 10.44
CA ILE A 279 -17.17 -2.61 10.65
C ILE A 279 -17.00 -1.43 11.60
N ASP A 280 -17.12 -0.22 11.07
CA ASP A 280 -16.88 0.99 11.83
C ASP A 280 -18.01 1.26 12.83
N MET A 281 -17.65 1.40 14.11
CA MET A 281 -18.55 1.60 15.22
C MET A 281 -17.88 2.44 16.32
N PRO A 282 -18.60 3.32 17.04
CA PRO A 282 -20.02 3.63 16.89
C PRO A 282 -20.26 4.79 15.90
N GLY A 283 -19.20 5.39 15.37
CA GLY A 283 -19.24 6.31 14.24
C GLY A 283 -19.81 5.62 13.00
N HIS A 284 -19.99 6.40 11.94
CA HIS A 284 -20.26 5.88 10.60
C HIS A 284 -21.36 4.81 10.51
N SER A 285 -22.42 4.93 11.31
CA SER A 285 -23.41 3.88 11.51
C SER A 285 -24.83 4.38 11.26
N ALA A 286 -25.40 4.03 10.11
CA ALA A 286 -26.81 4.26 9.78
C ALA A 286 -27.43 3.10 9.01
N SER A 287 -26.99 2.92 7.76
CA SER A 287 -27.43 1.84 6.88
C SER A 287 -27.24 0.46 7.52
N GLY A 288 -28.20 -0.43 7.29
CA GLY A 288 -28.26 -1.78 7.85
C GLY A 288 -28.77 -1.80 9.29
N TRP A 289 -28.19 -0.98 10.18
CA TRP A 289 -28.59 -0.91 11.60
C TRP A 289 -30.05 -0.47 11.78
N LEU A 290 -30.47 0.55 11.03
CA LEU A 290 -31.86 1.07 11.04
C LEU A 290 -32.91 0.03 10.61
N GLN A 291 -32.52 -0.98 9.83
CA GLN A 291 -33.41 -2.08 9.41
C GLN A 291 -33.71 -3.06 10.56
N ILE A 292 -32.91 -3.05 11.62
CA ILE A 292 -33.05 -3.95 12.77
C ILE A 292 -33.74 -3.27 13.93
N ASP A 293 -33.16 -2.15 14.36
CA ASP A 293 -33.66 -1.37 15.47
C ASP A 293 -33.33 0.10 15.25
N LYS A 294 -34.36 0.88 14.92
CA LYS A 294 -34.21 2.32 14.70
C LYS A 294 -33.71 3.08 15.93
N LYS A 295 -33.89 2.54 17.13
CA LYS A 295 -33.38 3.15 18.38
C LYS A 295 -31.88 2.94 18.58
N ALA A 296 -31.28 1.99 17.87
CA ALA A 296 -29.85 1.73 17.95
C ALA A 296 -29.00 2.75 17.18
N VAL A 297 -29.63 3.62 16.39
CA VAL A 297 -28.96 4.69 15.63
C VAL A 297 -29.57 6.03 16.03
N THR A 298 -28.73 7.04 16.20
CA THR A 298 -29.12 8.44 16.42
C THR A 298 -28.69 9.31 15.24
N CYS A 299 -29.38 10.45 15.07
CA CYS A 299 -29.17 11.48 14.04
C CYS A 299 -29.22 11.04 12.56
N ALA A 300 -29.58 9.80 12.22
CA ALA A 300 -29.63 9.39 10.81
C ALA A 300 -30.64 10.18 9.95
N ASP A 301 -31.72 10.68 10.57
CA ASP A 301 -32.72 11.53 9.90
C ASP A 301 -32.39 13.05 10.06
N SER A 302 -31.23 13.42 10.61
CA SER A 302 -30.85 14.82 10.78
C SER A 302 -30.40 15.45 9.45
N TRP A 303 -30.44 16.78 9.41
CA TRP A 303 -29.57 17.52 8.52
C TRP A 303 -28.16 17.55 9.13
N TRP A 304 -27.15 17.18 8.34
CA TRP A 304 -25.74 17.15 8.76
C TRP A 304 -25.17 18.53 9.16
N ASP A 305 -25.82 19.62 8.74
CA ASP A 305 -25.65 21.03 9.19
C ASP A 305 -24.22 21.59 9.04
N ASN A 306 -23.55 21.35 7.91
CA ASN A 306 -22.27 21.99 7.60
C ASN A 306 -22.43 23.42 7.03
N ASP A 307 -23.62 23.80 6.59
CA ASP A 307 -23.98 25.15 6.14
C ASP A 307 -24.33 26.09 7.32
N GLY A 308 -24.91 25.56 8.40
CA GLY A 308 -25.15 26.29 9.65
C GLY A 308 -24.04 26.12 10.71
N TRP A 309 -23.36 24.97 10.73
CA TRP A 309 -22.33 24.54 11.70
C TRP A 309 -22.78 24.44 13.18
N THR A 310 -23.93 25.02 13.53
CA THR A 310 -24.45 25.07 14.92
C THR A 310 -24.95 23.73 15.45
N HIS A 311 -25.44 22.86 14.57
CA HIS A 311 -26.03 21.55 14.87
C HIS A 311 -25.31 20.45 14.08
N HIS A 312 -24.04 20.70 13.75
CA HIS A 312 -23.19 19.85 12.93
C HIS A 312 -23.14 18.41 13.49
N SER A 313 -23.78 17.48 12.77
CA SER A 313 -24.04 16.12 13.25
C SER A 313 -23.24 15.04 12.53
N ALA A 314 -22.56 15.39 11.43
CA ALA A 314 -21.65 14.51 10.68
C ALA A 314 -20.68 15.35 9.85
N VAL A 315 -19.41 14.94 9.73
CA VAL A 315 -18.45 15.62 8.84
C VAL A 315 -18.85 15.54 7.36
N GLN A 316 -19.65 14.53 7.00
CA GLN A 316 -20.11 14.26 5.65
C GLN A 316 -21.55 13.72 5.62
N PRO A 317 -22.30 13.88 4.51
CA PRO A 317 -23.55 13.16 4.31
C PRO A 317 -23.23 11.68 4.03
N ASN A 318 -23.96 10.71 4.55
CA ASN A 318 -25.20 10.72 5.34
C ASN A 318 -24.89 10.68 6.86
N PRO A 319 -25.58 11.44 7.74
CA PRO A 319 -25.31 11.35 9.18
C PRO A 319 -25.77 10.02 9.79
N GLY A 320 -25.23 9.68 10.96
CA GLY A 320 -25.68 8.55 11.78
C GLY A 320 -24.58 7.95 12.64
N GLN A 321 -24.92 7.69 13.91
CA GLN A 321 -24.04 7.01 14.85
C GLN A 321 -24.85 6.03 15.70
N LEU A 322 -24.20 4.96 16.17
CA LEU A 322 -24.85 4.05 17.13
C LEU A 322 -25.17 4.77 18.43
N ASP A 323 -26.37 4.54 18.96
CA ASP A 323 -26.76 5.07 20.26
C ASP A 323 -26.02 4.32 21.38
N ILE A 324 -25.00 4.98 21.93
CA ILE A 324 -24.13 4.46 22.99
C ILE A 324 -24.89 4.17 24.29
N SER A 325 -25.98 4.89 24.58
CA SER A 325 -26.74 4.74 25.84
C SER A 325 -27.84 3.69 25.76
N TYR A 326 -28.27 3.33 24.56
CA TYR A 326 -29.31 2.33 24.36
C TYR A 326 -28.76 0.90 24.50
N ASP A 327 -29.25 0.14 25.47
CA ASP A 327 -28.78 -1.23 25.73
C ASP A 327 -28.99 -2.19 24.54
N GLY A 328 -30.02 -1.94 23.71
CA GLY A 328 -30.28 -2.73 22.50
C GLY A 328 -29.14 -2.66 21.48
N THR A 329 -28.39 -1.55 21.45
CA THR A 329 -27.21 -1.35 20.60
C THR A 329 -26.19 -2.46 20.81
N TYR A 330 -25.83 -2.77 22.05
CA TYR A 330 -24.80 -3.77 22.36
C TYR A 330 -25.23 -5.20 22.07
N LYS A 331 -26.55 -5.47 22.09
CA LYS A 331 -27.08 -6.75 21.60
C LYS A 331 -26.87 -6.88 20.09
N LEU A 332 -27.14 -5.82 19.33
CA LEU A 332 -26.91 -5.80 17.88
C LEU A 332 -25.42 -5.91 17.54
N ILE A 333 -24.58 -5.10 18.20
CA ILE A 333 -23.11 -5.17 18.07
C ILE A 333 -22.65 -6.60 18.31
N LYS A 334 -23.06 -7.24 19.42
CA LYS A 334 -22.68 -8.62 19.72
C LYS A 334 -23.08 -9.60 18.63
N ASP A 335 -24.31 -9.54 18.18
CA ASP A 335 -24.85 -10.47 17.20
C ASP A 335 -24.16 -10.34 15.84
N ILE A 336 -23.95 -9.09 15.38
CA ILE A 336 -23.32 -8.78 14.09
C ILE A 336 -21.81 -9.06 14.14
N TYR A 337 -21.12 -8.54 15.17
CA TYR A 337 -19.69 -8.75 15.36
C TYR A 337 -19.37 -10.24 15.46
N SER A 338 -20.09 -11.00 16.30
CA SER A 338 -19.81 -12.42 16.49
C SER A 338 -19.97 -13.20 15.18
N GLU A 339 -20.96 -12.87 14.36
CA GLU A 339 -21.13 -13.52 13.06
C GLU A 339 -20.00 -13.13 12.10
N ALA A 340 -19.72 -11.83 11.94
CA ALA A 340 -18.66 -11.33 11.07
C ALA A 340 -17.27 -11.86 11.47
N ALA A 341 -16.91 -11.76 12.75
CA ALA A 341 -15.63 -12.20 13.31
C ALA A 341 -15.34 -13.70 13.07
N ASN A 342 -16.37 -14.52 12.91
CA ASN A 342 -16.24 -15.95 12.58
C ASN A 342 -16.00 -16.22 11.08
N LEU A 343 -16.36 -15.27 10.20
CA LEU A 343 -16.11 -15.37 8.77
C LEU A 343 -14.62 -15.12 8.45
N PHE A 344 -14.00 -14.16 9.15
CA PHE A 344 -12.62 -13.76 8.93
C PHE A 344 -11.63 -14.61 9.72
N LYS A 345 -10.46 -14.89 9.11
CA LYS A 345 -9.42 -15.76 9.68
C LYS A 345 -8.27 -15.00 10.33
N ASP A 346 -8.18 -13.70 10.10
CA ASP A 346 -7.16 -12.87 10.73
C ASP A 346 -7.50 -12.61 12.20
N ASN A 347 -6.46 -12.60 13.03
CA ASN A 347 -6.59 -12.29 14.45
C ASN A 347 -6.91 -10.81 14.68
N ILE A 348 -6.61 -9.92 13.73
CA ILE A 348 -6.99 -8.51 13.80
C ILE A 348 -8.43 -8.32 13.29
N PHE A 349 -9.21 -7.53 14.00
CA PHE A 349 -10.50 -7.01 13.54
C PHE A 349 -10.51 -5.49 13.77
N HIS A 350 -10.80 -4.71 12.72
CA HIS A 350 -10.93 -3.26 12.85
C HIS A 350 -12.36 -2.91 13.25
N VAL A 351 -12.52 -2.09 14.28
CA VAL A 351 -13.84 -1.68 14.79
C VAL A 351 -14.08 -0.17 14.66
N GLY A 352 -13.22 0.51 13.89
CA GLY A 352 -13.35 1.91 13.52
C GLY A 352 -13.15 2.87 14.69
N SER A 353 -14.22 3.57 15.09
CA SER A 353 -14.25 4.57 16.17
C SER A 353 -13.61 5.93 15.82
N ASP A 354 -13.62 6.32 14.56
CA ASP A 354 -13.33 7.68 14.09
C ASP A 354 -14.54 8.61 14.14
N GLU A 355 -14.23 9.91 14.12
CA GLU A 355 -15.17 11.00 13.86
C GLU A 355 -16.48 10.97 14.67
N LEU A 356 -16.38 10.69 15.98
CA LEU A 356 -17.53 10.75 16.88
C LEU A 356 -18.04 12.18 17.08
N MET A 357 -19.18 12.47 16.46
CA MET A 357 -19.86 13.75 16.51
C MET A 357 -20.73 13.87 17.75
N THR A 358 -20.38 14.83 18.61
CA THR A 358 -21.07 15.07 19.88
C THR A 358 -22.53 15.49 19.66
N TYR A 359 -22.80 16.36 18.68
CA TYR A 359 -24.16 16.86 18.42
C TYR A 359 -25.12 15.78 17.90
N CYS A 360 -24.62 14.72 17.25
CA CYS A 360 -25.45 13.60 16.81
C CYS A 360 -26.21 12.95 17.99
N PHE A 361 -25.62 12.95 19.19
CA PHE A 361 -26.26 12.38 20.39
C PHE A 361 -27.36 13.25 21.00
N ASN A 362 -27.49 14.53 20.59
CA ASN A 362 -28.62 15.37 21.02
C ASN A 362 -29.96 14.87 20.46
N TYR A 363 -29.94 14.09 19.37
CA TYR A 363 -31.11 13.45 18.80
C TYR A 363 -31.54 12.17 19.54
N SER A 364 -30.72 11.68 20.48
CA SER A 364 -30.99 10.47 21.24
C SER A 364 -31.59 10.80 22.62
N GLU A 365 -32.83 10.35 22.85
CA GLU A 365 -33.45 10.43 24.18
C GLU A 365 -32.63 9.67 25.23
N SER A 366 -32.11 8.49 24.90
CA SER A 366 -31.28 7.66 25.80
C SER A 366 -29.97 8.35 26.19
N ALA A 367 -29.28 8.98 25.23
CA ALA A 367 -28.05 9.71 25.52
C ALA A 367 -28.33 10.94 26.37
N MET A 368 -29.37 11.71 26.03
CA MET A 368 -29.77 12.88 26.82
C MET A 368 -30.16 12.48 28.25
N ASP A 369 -30.83 11.35 28.44
CA ASP A 369 -31.16 10.84 29.77
C ASP A 369 -29.93 10.30 30.51
N TRP A 370 -28.97 9.70 29.81
CA TRP A 370 -27.70 9.27 30.41
C TRP A 370 -26.93 10.45 31.02
N PHE A 371 -26.86 11.58 30.31
CA PHE A 371 -26.22 12.81 30.81
C PHE A 371 -27.02 13.45 31.94
N LYS A 372 -28.36 13.50 31.86
CA LYS A 372 -29.21 14.01 32.96
C LYS A 372 -29.03 13.20 34.25
N GLN A 373 -28.92 11.87 34.14
CA GLN A 373 -28.73 10.97 35.28
C GLN A 373 -27.30 11.02 35.85
N ARG A 374 -26.34 11.61 35.11
CA ARG A 374 -24.94 11.75 35.53
C ARG A 374 -24.48 13.21 35.38
N PRO A 375 -24.99 14.12 36.23
CA PRO A 375 -24.58 15.53 36.18
C PRO A 375 -23.06 15.66 36.30
N GLY A 376 -22.45 16.39 35.37
CA GLY A 376 -21.00 16.60 35.30
C GLY A 376 -20.23 15.59 34.46
N SER A 377 -20.87 14.54 33.93
CA SER A 377 -20.24 13.68 32.92
C SER A 377 -19.96 14.42 31.62
N THR A 378 -18.87 14.05 30.97
CA THR A 378 -18.37 14.67 29.72
C THR A 378 -18.46 13.69 28.54
N TYR A 379 -18.26 14.17 27.30
CA TYR A 379 -18.18 13.28 26.14
C TYR A 379 -17.04 12.23 26.24
N PRO A 380 -15.86 12.54 26.82
CA PRO A 380 -14.88 11.51 27.19
C PRO A 380 -15.41 10.41 28.12
N ASP A 381 -16.25 10.74 29.12
CA ASP A 381 -16.92 9.72 29.95
C ASP A 381 -17.89 8.88 29.11
N PHE A 382 -18.54 9.51 28.15
CA PHE A 382 -19.51 8.85 27.28
C PHE A 382 -18.83 7.92 26.26
N ALA A 383 -17.68 8.31 25.69
CA ALA A 383 -16.83 7.46 24.87
C ALA A 383 -16.28 6.27 25.67
N GLN A 384 -15.85 6.52 26.92
CA GLN A 384 -15.43 5.44 27.81
C GLN A 384 -16.58 4.46 28.08
N TYR A 385 -17.79 4.97 28.31
CA TYR A 385 -18.98 4.13 28.54
C TYR A 385 -19.27 3.20 27.35
N TYR A 386 -19.07 3.68 26.11
CA TYR A 386 -19.12 2.83 24.93
C TYR A 386 -18.08 1.70 24.99
N LEU A 387 -16.81 2.04 25.21
CA LEU A 387 -15.73 1.06 25.24
C LEU A 387 -15.93 0.01 26.34
N ASP A 388 -16.34 0.42 27.54
CA ASP A 388 -16.56 -0.48 28.68
C ASP A 388 -17.61 -1.56 28.36
N LYS A 389 -18.59 -1.24 27.51
CA LYS A 389 -19.61 -2.19 27.04
C LYS A 389 -19.23 -2.94 25.78
N ALA A 390 -18.50 -2.31 24.86
CA ALA A 390 -18.18 -2.87 23.55
C ALA A 390 -16.95 -3.80 23.58
N LEU A 391 -15.91 -3.46 24.36
CA LEU A 391 -14.68 -4.26 24.42
C LEU A 391 -14.90 -5.70 24.91
N PRO A 392 -15.76 -6.00 25.90
CA PRO A 392 -16.07 -7.37 26.28
C PRO A 392 -16.75 -8.19 25.17
N ILE A 393 -17.38 -7.54 24.19
CA ILE A 393 -17.95 -8.19 23.00
C ILE A 393 -16.85 -8.46 21.98
N TYR A 394 -16.01 -7.46 21.73
CA TYR A 394 -14.99 -7.52 20.69
C TYR A 394 -13.81 -8.42 21.05
N MET A 395 -13.44 -8.53 22.32
CA MET A 395 -12.36 -9.42 22.77
C MET A 395 -12.89 -10.85 22.92
N ASP A 396 -13.43 -11.40 21.82
CA ASP A 396 -14.18 -12.66 21.76
C ASP A 396 -13.34 -13.91 22.05
N LYS A 397 -12.02 -13.81 21.85
CA LYS A 397 -11.06 -14.91 22.02
C LYS A 397 -9.67 -14.38 22.39
N PRO A 398 -8.82 -15.18 23.06
CA PRO A 398 -7.51 -14.74 23.55
C PRO A 398 -6.56 -14.18 22.49
N GLU A 399 -6.62 -14.72 21.27
CA GLU A 399 -5.78 -14.31 20.15
C GLU A 399 -6.30 -13.06 19.42
N ARG A 400 -7.53 -12.60 19.72
CA ARG A 400 -8.12 -11.42 19.08
C ARG A 400 -7.31 -10.19 19.44
N ARG A 401 -6.96 -9.44 18.40
CA ARG A 401 -6.45 -8.08 18.52
C ARG A 401 -7.39 -7.13 17.81
N LEU A 402 -7.63 -5.96 18.41
CA LEU A 402 -8.44 -4.93 17.78
C LEU A 402 -7.56 -3.89 17.13
N MET A 403 -8.09 -3.26 16.09
CA MET A 403 -7.57 -2.05 15.50
C MET A 403 -8.69 -1.01 15.51
N MET A 404 -8.33 0.23 15.83
CA MET A 404 -9.24 1.38 15.89
C MET A 404 -8.51 2.59 15.30
N TRP A 405 -9.26 3.55 14.76
CA TRP A 405 -8.73 4.85 14.41
C TRP A 405 -8.26 5.62 15.64
N GLU A 406 -7.29 6.52 15.47
CA GLU A 406 -6.66 7.23 16.58
C GLU A 406 -7.60 8.14 17.38
N ASP A 407 -8.74 8.53 16.82
CA ASP A 407 -9.73 9.44 17.38
C ASP A 407 -10.21 9.01 18.76
N ILE A 408 -10.43 7.72 18.97
CA ILE A 408 -10.85 7.18 20.27
C ILE A 408 -9.84 7.49 21.40
N VAL A 409 -8.60 7.84 21.06
CA VAL A 409 -7.54 8.26 21.99
C VAL A 409 -7.19 9.74 21.88
N LEU A 410 -7.24 10.32 20.68
CA LEU A 410 -6.64 11.63 20.36
C LEU A 410 -7.62 12.70 19.86
N SER A 411 -8.88 12.35 19.57
CA SER A 411 -9.88 13.33 19.15
C SER A 411 -9.97 14.47 20.18
N PRO A 412 -10.14 15.73 19.76
CA PRO A 412 -10.40 16.83 20.68
C PRO A 412 -11.80 16.78 21.30
N ASP A 413 -12.75 16.11 20.64
CA ASP A 413 -14.18 16.23 20.96
C ASP A 413 -14.65 15.14 21.94
N MET A 414 -14.35 13.88 21.62
CA MET A 414 -14.88 12.71 22.33
C MET A 414 -13.85 11.57 22.51
N PRO A 415 -12.62 11.83 23.01
CA PRO A 415 -11.65 10.78 23.27
C PRO A 415 -12.03 9.97 24.53
N ALA A 416 -11.90 8.64 24.48
CA ALA A 416 -12.06 7.81 25.67
C ALA A 416 -10.88 8.00 26.64
N LYS A 417 -11.13 7.77 27.93
CA LYS A 417 -10.16 8.06 29.00
C LYS A 417 -9.11 6.96 29.16
N ASP A 418 -9.53 5.71 29.04
CA ASP A 418 -8.71 4.53 29.20
C ASP A 418 -9.00 3.52 28.08
N VAL A 419 -8.12 3.53 27.07
CA VAL A 419 -8.15 2.61 25.93
C VAL A 419 -7.03 1.57 26.10
N PRO A 420 -7.34 0.26 26.09
CA PRO A 420 -6.33 -0.78 26.29
C PRO A 420 -5.18 -0.71 25.29
N LYS A 421 -3.94 -0.85 25.79
CA LYS A 421 -2.70 -0.69 24.99
C LYS A 421 -2.46 -1.81 23.97
N ASN A 422 -3.17 -2.93 24.10
CA ASN A 422 -3.11 -4.02 23.13
C ASN A 422 -3.89 -3.71 21.83
N ILE A 423 -4.75 -2.69 21.82
CA ILE A 423 -5.44 -2.21 20.62
C ILE A 423 -4.45 -1.44 19.74
N ILE A 424 -4.42 -1.75 18.45
CA ILE A 424 -3.62 -1.05 17.45
C ILE A 424 -4.32 0.25 17.08
N MET A 425 -3.59 1.36 17.06
CA MET A 425 -4.10 2.66 16.64
C MET A 425 -3.73 2.94 15.19
N GLN A 426 -4.72 3.17 14.32
CA GLN A 426 -4.50 3.66 12.97
C GLN A 426 -4.43 5.19 12.98
N SER A 427 -3.24 5.73 12.71
CA SER A 427 -2.98 7.17 12.82
C SER A 427 -3.11 7.87 11.47
N TRP A 428 -4.07 8.79 11.34
CA TRP A 428 -4.37 9.46 10.08
C TRP A 428 -4.24 10.99 10.12
N ASN A 429 -4.28 11.64 11.29
CA ASN A 429 -4.13 13.09 11.40
C ASN A 429 -2.73 13.52 11.88
N SER A 430 -2.38 14.77 11.57
CA SER A 430 -1.19 15.47 12.10
C SER A 430 0.17 14.74 11.93
N GLY A 431 0.27 13.77 11.02
CA GLY A 431 1.50 13.08 10.67
C GLY A 431 2.29 12.57 11.88
N THR A 432 3.60 12.87 11.91
CA THR A 432 4.51 12.38 12.96
C THR A 432 4.17 12.89 14.36
N ALA A 433 3.39 13.97 14.49
CA ALA A 433 2.99 14.49 15.78
C ALA A 433 2.04 13.54 16.50
N ASN A 434 1.00 13.03 15.83
CA ASN A 434 0.08 12.08 16.44
C ASN A 434 0.72 10.69 16.60
N ILE A 435 1.49 10.23 15.60
CA ILE A 435 2.29 8.99 15.72
C ILE A 435 3.15 9.03 17.00
N LYS A 436 3.83 10.16 17.26
CA LYS A 436 4.62 10.31 18.50
C LYS A 436 3.75 10.28 19.76
N LYS A 437 2.62 10.99 19.78
CA LYS A 437 1.70 11.00 20.94
C LYS A 437 1.20 9.58 21.26
N LEU A 438 0.83 8.79 20.24
CA LEU A 438 0.38 7.41 20.41
C LEU A 438 1.50 6.51 20.93
N ALA A 439 2.71 6.65 20.38
CA ALA A 439 3.87 5.86 20.79
C ALA A 439 4.24 6.17 22.25
N GLN A 440 4.20 7.43 22.67
CA GLN A 440 4.41 7.84 24.07
C GLN A 440 3.35 7.30 25.03
N LYS A 441 2.14 7.07 24.53
CA LYS A 441 1.05 6.41 25.28
C LYS A 441 1.16 4.88 25.24
N GLY A 442 2.14 4.31 24.53
CA GLY A 442 2.45 2.88 24.49
C GLY A 442 1.58 2.04 23.54
N TYR A 443 0.94 2.65 22.53
CA TYR A 443 0.16 1.92 21.54
C TYR A 443 1.02 1.48 20.37
N ASP A 444 0.74 0.31 19.80
CA ASP A 444 1.22 -0.04 18.47
C ASP A 444 0.43 0.74 17.41
N ILE A 445 1.12 1.13 16.33
CA ILE A 445 0.61 2.12 15.37
C ILE A 445 0.73 1.59 13.94
N VAL A 446 -0.38 1.69 13.21
CA VAL A 446 -0.41 1.62 11.76
C VAL A 446 -0.50 3.05 11.22
N VAL A 447 0.47 3.44 10.39
CA VAL A 447 0.53 4.79 9.82
C VAL A 447 -0.35 4.89 8.59
N SER A 448 -1.29 5.84 8.60
CA SER A 448 -2.16 6.19 7.47
C SER A 448 -2.35 7.71 7.35
N SER A 449 -1.32 8.49 7.68
CA SER A 449 -1.40 9.95 7.73
C SER A 449 -1.90 10.56 6.41
N ALA A 450 -3.02 11.28 6.46
CA ALA A 450 -3.74 11.77 5.28
C ALA A 450 -2.89 12.66 4.36
N ASP A 451 -1.97 13.45 4.93
CA ASP A 451 -1.01 14.28 4.20
C ASP A 451 -0.08 13.53 3.24
N PHE A 452 0.00 12.20 3.38
CA PHE A 452 0.88 11.32 2.61
C PHE A 452 0.15 10.13 2.01
N PHE A 453 -0.74 9.47 2.76
CA PHE A 453 -1.22 8.11 2.46
C PHE A 453 -2.71 8.02 2.07
N TYR A 454 -3.46 9.12 2.05
CA TYR A 454 -4.83 9.11 1.52
C TYR A 454 -4.83 9.26 0.00
N LEU A 455 -5.40 8.27 -0.69
CA LEU A 455 -5.38 8.14 -2.15
C LEU A 455 -6.56 8.83 -2.83
N ASP A 456 -7.62 9.11 -2.09
CA ASP A 456 -8.86 9.79 -2.50
C ASP A 456 -8.68 11.31 -2.68
N CYS A 457 -7.70 11.92 -2.01
CA CYS A 457 -7.47 13.36 -2.02
C CYS A 457 -7.22 13.95 -3.42
N GLY A 458 -7.62 15.22 -3.59
CA GLY A 458 -7.33 16.00 -4.80
C GLY A 458 -8.30 15.78 -5.97
N ASN A 459 -9.49 15.21 -5.70
CA ASN A 459 -10.56 15.03 -6.69
C ASN A 459 -11.72 16.04 -6.51
N GLY A 460 -11.45 17.11 -5.76
CA GLY A 460 -12.46 18.05 -5.30
C GLY A 460 -13.34 17.51 -4.17
N GLY A 461 -14.37 18.26 -3.80
CA GLY A 461 -15.44 17.83 -2.91
C GLY A 461 -16.56 17.18 -3.72
N TYR A 462 -17.18 16.13 -3.16
CA TYR A 462 -18.28 15.42 -3.82
C TYR A 462 -19.67 15.98 -3.47
N VAL A 463 -19.75 16.80 -2.41
CA VAL A 463 -21.02 17.34 -1.91
C VAL A 463 -21.68 18.22 -2.97
N THR A 464 -23.00 18.08 -3.09
CA THR A 464 -23.78 18.75 -4.15
C THR A 464 -24.36 20.07 -3.65
N ASN A 465 -24.84 20.90 -4.59
CA ASN A 465 -25.31 22.26 -4.29
C ASN A 465 -24.26 23.09 -3.54
N ASP A 466 -23.02 23.03 -4.01
CA ASP A 466 -21.88 23.67 -3.37
C ASP A 466 -21.54 25.00 -4.06
N PRO A 467 -21.93 26.16 -3.48
CA PRO A 467 -21.67 27.46 -4.08
C PRO A 467 -20.20 27.86 -4.03
N ARG A 468 -19.33 27.11 -3.33
CA ARG A 468 -17.89 27.38 -3.30
C ARG A 468 -17.25 27.26 -4.68
N TYR A 469 -17.83 26.47 -5.58
CA TYR A 469 -17.39 26.36 -6.99
C TYR A 469 -17.93 27.46 -7.90
N ASN A 470 -18.81 28.33 -7.40
CA ASN A 470 -19.30 29.44 -8.18
C ASN A 470 -18.26 30.57 -8.17
N ASP A 471 -17.38 30.56 -9.17
CA ASP A 471 -16.33 31.56 -9.37
C ASP A 471 -16.84 33.01 -9.38
N ALA A 472 -18.12 33.26 -9.70
CA ALA A 472 -18.68 34.61 -9.60
C ALA A 472 -18.77 35.14 -8.15
N LEU A 473 -18.64 34.26 -7.17
CA LEU A 473 -18.63 34.56 -5.73
C LEU A 473 -17.22 34.58 -5.13
N GLU A 474 -16.21 34.07 -5.87
CA GLU A 474 -14.81 34.19 -5.48
C GLU A 474 -14.15 35.35 -6.24
N ALA A 475 -13.49 36.26 -5.53
CA ALA A 475 -12.65 37.24 -6.20
C ALA A 475 -11.51 36.48 -6.89
N ASN A 476 -11.49 36.43 -8.24
CA ASN A 476 -10.31 35.98 -8.98
C ASN A 476 -9.13 36.85 -8.54
N PRO A 477 -8.15 36.31 -7.79
CA PRO A 477 -7.05 37.11 -7.33
C PRO A 477 -6.16 37.40 -8.54
N SER A 478 -6.36 38.57 -9.15
CA SER A 478 -5.33 39.17 -9.99
C SER A 478 -4.06 39.29 -9.13
N ASP A 479 -2.94 38.82 -9.69
CA ASP A 479 -1.58 38.82 -9.15
C ASP A 479 -1.21 37.64 -8.24
N TYR A 480 -0.85 36.50 -8.86
CA TYR A 480 0.19 35.51 -8.49
C TYR A 480 0.39 35.09 -7.01
N SER A 481 -0.51 35.41 -6.08
CA SER A 481 -0.19 35.33 -4.64
C SER A 481 -1.35 35.03 -3.69
N ALA A 482 -2.56 34.71 -4.15
CA ALA A 482 -3.58 34.11 -3.30
C ALA A 482 -4.07 32.78 -3.88
N THR A 483 -3.88 31.68 -3.13
CA THR A 483 -4.53 30.40 -3.42
C THR A 483 -5.93 30.41 -2.82
N THR A 484 -6.98 30.52 -3.64
CA THR A 484 -8.39 30.37 -3.19
C THR A 484 -8.80 28.91 -3.29
N LEU A 485 -10.06 28.57 -2.95
CA LEU A 485 -10.56 27.21 -3.10
C LEU A 485 -10.46 26.73 -4.56
N ASN A 486 -10.82 27.57 -5.54
CA ASN A 486 -10.82 27.22 -6.96
C ASN A 486 -9.49 27.52 -7.68
N TYR A 487 -8.73 28.52 -7.22
CA TYR A 487 -7.48 28.93 -7.87
C TYR A 487 -6.27 28.45 -7.07
N LEU A 488 -5.66 27.35 -7.52
CA LEU A 488 -4.45 26.74 -6.95
C LEU A 488 -4.57 26.21 -5.49
N GLY A 489 -5.77 26.17 -4.92
CA GLY A 489 -6.03 25.61 -3.59
C GLY A 489 -6.55 24.18 -3.60
N MET A 490 -7.35 23.85 -2.58
CA MET A 490 -7.78 22.48 -2.27
C MET A 490 -8.93 21.95 -3.15
N GLY A 491 -9.63 22.81 -3.90
CA GLY A 491 -10.77 22.41 -4.71
C GLY A 491 -11.92 21.79 -3.90
N ALA A 492 -12.04 22.12 -2.61
CA ALA A 492 -12.92 21.52 -1.61
C ALA A 492 -12.64 20.05 -1.23
N SER A 493 -11.56 19.43 -1.71
CA SER A 493 -11.06 18.17 -1.15
C SER A 493 -10.30 18.47 0.13
N TRP A 494 -10.84 18.07 1.29
CA TRP A 494 -10.31 18.46 2.61
C TRP A 494 -8.83 18.07 2.80
N CYS A 495 -8.42 16.95 2.21
CA CYS A 495 -7.05 16.43 2.30
C CYS A 495 -6.22 16.71 1.05
N ALA A 496 -6.63 17.63 0.17
CA ALA A 496 -5.83 18.04 -0.99
C ALA A 496 -4.39 18.46 -0.62
N PRO A 497 -3.42 18.39 -1.54
CA PRO A 497 -3.53 17.97 -2.94
C PRO A 497 -3.55 16.45 -3.11
N TYR A 498 -3.69 15.99 -4.35
CA TYR A 498 -3.42 14.59 -4.73
C TYR A 498 -2.04 14.13 -4.25
N LYS A 499 -1.97 12.96 -3.62
CA LYS A 499 -0.71 12.40 -3.14
C LYS A 499 -0.04 11.64 -4.26
N THR A 500 1.07 12.19 -4.78
CA THR A 500 1.88 11.51 -5.81
C THR A 500 2.64 10.32 -5.21
N TRP A 501 3.14 9.43 -6.06
CA TRP A 501 4.01 8.33 -5.61
C TRP A 501 5.26 8.85 -4.87
N GLN A 502 5.81 10.00 -5.30
CA GLN A 502 6.94 10.64 -4.64
C GLN A 502 6.57 11.13 -3.24
N ARG A 503 5.38 11.73 -3.07
CA ARG A 503 4.90 12.17 -1.76
C ARG A 503 4.82 10.99 -0.80
N ILE A 504 4.19 9.89 -1.22
CA ILE A 504 4.09 8.64 -0.45
C ILE A 504 5.49 8.12 -0.07
N TYR A 505 6.36 7.91 -1.06
CA TYR A 505 7.69 7.32 -0.83
C TYR A 505 8.59 8.18 0.06
N SER A 506 8.44 9.50 -0.02
CA SER A 506 9.27 10.45 0.74
C SER A 506 8.96 10.50 2.24
N TYR A 507 7.90 9.83 2.72
CA TYR A 507 7.43 10.00 4.09
C TYR A 507 8.34 9.31 5.13
N ASP A 508 9.09 10.11 5.90
CA ASP A 508 9.85 9.62 7.05
C ASP A 508 8.97 9.63 8.32
N PHE A 509 8.00 8.72 8.40
CA PHE A 509 7.00 8.70 9.48
C PHE A 509 7.54 8.37 10.88
N THR A 510 8.78 7.91 10.99
CA THR A 510 9.48 7.74 12.28
C THR A 510 10.38 8.93 12.63
N LYS A 511 10.39 10.01 11.83
CA LYS A 511 11.21 11.19 12.10
C LYS A 511 10.76 11.88 13.39
N GLY A 512 11.70 12.11 14.30
CA GLY A 512 11.45 12.77 15.58
C GLY A 512 10.98 11.83 16.70
N LEU A 513 10.83 10.53 16.41
CA LEU A 513 10.62 9.48 17.40
C LEU A 513 11.97 9.02 17.97
N THR A 514 11.97 8.63 19.24
CA THR A 514 13.06 7.87 19.84
C THR A 514 13.08 6.44 19.29
N ALA A 515 14.17 5.70 19.53
CA ALA A 515 14.26 4.30 19.11
C ALA A 515 13.17 3.42 19.75
N GLU A 516 12.78 3.69 21.01
CA GLU A 516 11.68 2.96 21.68
C GLU A 516 10.31 3.35 21.12
N GLU A 517 10.06 4.65 20.90
CA GLU A 517 8.83 5.12 20.25
C GLU A 517 8.69 4.52 18.83
N ALA A 518 9.78 4.40 18.07
CA ALA A 518 9.75 3.85 16.71
C ALA A 518 9.43 2.35 16.66
N LYS A 519 9.67 1.57 17.73
CA LYS A 519 9.30 0.14 17.79
C LYS A 519 7.79 -0.08 17.81
N HIS A 520 7.03 0.90 18.26
CA HIS A 520 5.57 0.85 18.24
C HIS A 520 4.99 1.02 16.83
N VAL A 521 5.75 1.54 15.87
CA VAL A 521 5.28 1.64 14.49
C VAL A 521 5.43 0.28 13.81
N ILE A 522 4.32 -0.44 13.67
CA ILE A 522 4.28 -1.80 13.11
C ILE A 522 4.15 -1.82 11.58
N GLY A 523 3.87 -0.65 10.98
CA GLY A 523 3.86 -0.43 9.54
C GLY A 523 2.89 0.65 9.12
N GLY A 524 2.25 0.48 7.96
CA GLY A 524 1.35 1.49 7.41
C GLY A 524 0.44 0.98 6.31
N GLU A 525 -0.56 1.81 6.01
CA GLU A 525 -1.52 1.58 4.93
C GLU A 525 -1.82 2.88 4.20
N VAL A 526 -1.91 2.80 2.87
CA VAL A 526 -2.59 3.83 2.10
C VAL A 526 -4.09 3.57 2.14
N ALA A 527 -4.87 4.63 2.38
CA ALA A 527 -6.32 4.54 2.44
C ALA A 527 -6.93 5.03 1.12
N LEU A 528 -7.86 4.26 0.57
CA LEU A 528 -8.74 4.71 -0.51
C LEU A 528 -10.17 4.74 0.02
N TRP A 529 -10.58 5.92 0.49
CA TRP A 529 -11.98 6.25 0.70
C TRP A 529 -12.71 6.36 -0.64
N SER A 530 -14.01 6.02 -0.64
CA SER A 530 -14.74 5.70 -1.87
C SER A 530 -15.92 6.61 -2.16
N GLU A 531 -15.98 7.83 -1.62
CA GLU A 531 -17.00 8.82 -1.98
C GLU A 531 -16.99 9.11 -3.49
N GLN A 532 -15.79 9.07 -4.09
CA GLN A 532 -15.59 9.23 -5.54
C GLN A 532 -14.72 8.11 -6.12
N SER A 533 -14.90 6.87 -5.66
CA SER A 533 -14.19 5.71 -6.19
C SER A 533 -15.09 4.48 -6.21
N ASP A 534 -15.06 3.75 -7.33
CA ASP A 534 -15.68 2.45 -7.49
C ASP A 534 -14.76 1.54 -8.33
N ALA A 535 -15.28 0.40 -8.79
CA ALA A 535 -14.53 -0.54 -9.62
C ALA A 535 -13.99 0.04 -10.93
N SER A 536 -14.53 1.14 -11.45
CA SER A 536 -14.09 1.76 -12.70
C SER A 536 -12.77 2.51 -12.58
N VAL A 537 -12.47 3.04 -11.39
CA VAL A 537 -11.29 3.90 -11.15
C VAL A 537 -10.30 3.36 -10.14
N VAL A 538 -10.70 2.34 -9.35
CA VAL A 538 -9.91 1.76 -8.25
C VAL A 538 -8.46 1.48 -8.60
N GLU A 539 -8.23 0.85 -9.75
CA GLU A 539 -6.89 0.43 -10.14
C GLU A 539 -5.99 1.63 -10.41
N SER A 540 -6.55 2.67 -11.04
CA SER A 540 -5.82 3.90 -11.32
C SER A 540 -5.61 4.76 -10.07
N LYS A 541 -6.54 4.72 -9.11
CA LYS A 541 -6.35 5.41 -7.83
C LYS A 541 -5.30 4.70 -6.98
N VAL A 542 -5.34 3.37 -6.85
CA VAL A 542 -4.40 2.64 -6.00
C VAL A 542 -3.02 2.53 -6.64
N TRP A 543 -2.93 2.26 -7.94
CA TRP A 543 -1.68 1.87 -8.59
C TRP A 543 -1.21 2.89 -9.63
N PRO A 544 0.11 3.18 -9.70
CA PRO A 544 1.21 2.53 -8.99
C PRO A 544 1.55 3.15 -7.61
N ARG A 545 0.73 4.05 -7.07
CA ARG A 545 1.02 4.76 -5.81
C ARG A 545 1.24 3.82 -4.61
N ALA A 546 0.44 2.77 -4.47
CA ALA A 546 0.64 1.75 -3.43
C ALA A 546 1.94 0.96 -3.61
N ALA A 547 2.49 0.85 -4.81
CA ALA A 547 3.80 0.23 -5.05
C ALA A 547 4.95 1.06 -4.43
N ALA A 548 4.80 2.38 -4.38
CA ALA A 548 5.74 3.25 -3.67
C ALA A 548 5.69 3.01 -2.15
N LEU A 549 4.48 2.88 -1.57
CA LEU A 549 4.32 2.48 -0.17
C LEU A 549 4.98 1.12 0.08
N ALA A 550 4.79 0.17 -0.84
CA ALA A 550 5.31 -1.17 -0.70
C ALA A 550 6.82 -1.20 -0.51
N GLU A 551 7.58 -0.44 -1.30
CA GLU A 551 9.02 -0.34 -1.11
C GLU A 551 9.40 0.42 0.16
N LEU A 552 8.70 1.51 0.48
CA LEU A 552 8.90 2.25 1.73
C LEU A 552 8.77 1.35 2.97
N LEU A 553 7.78 0.44 2.98
CA LEU A 553 7.52 -0.46 4.09
C LEU A 553 8.32 -1.78 4.03
N TRP A 554 8.91 -2.11 2.88
CA TRP A 554 9.73 -3.30 2.69
C TRP A 554 11.21 -3.03 2.96
N SER A 555 11.85 -2.17 2.15
CA SER A 555 13.29 -1.88 2.25
C SER A 555 13.60 -0.41 2.57
N GLY A 556 12.57 0.42 2.72
CA GLY A 556 12.72 1.84 3.04
C GLY A 556 13.05 2.70 1.83
N ASN A 557 13.17 4.00 2.08
CA ASN A 557 13.37 5.03 1.06
C ASN A 557 14.80 5.58 1.02
N ARG A 558 15.78 4.86 1.59
CA ARG A 558 17.18 5.31 1.67
C ARG A 558 18.14 4.31 1.04
N ASN A 559 19.20 4.81 0.41
CA ASN A 559 20.33 3.99 -0.03
C ASN A 559 21.34 3.75 1.10
N ALA A 560 22.42 3.02 0.80
CA ALA A 560 23.43 2.63 1.78
C ALA A 560 24.15 3.83 2.42
N GLU A 561 24.26 4.95 1.70
CA GLU A 561 24.87 6.19 2.16
C GLU A 561 23.92 7.06 2.99
N GLY A 562 22.66 6.62 3.13
CA GLY A 562 21.60 7.26 3.89
C GLY A 562 20.80 8.31 3.11
N TYR A 563 21.10 8.56 1.83
CA TYR A 563 20.33 9.49 1.01
C TYR A 563 18.97 8.92 0.67
N LYS A 564 17.96 9.79 0.58
CA LYS A 564 16.67 9.42 0.00
C LYS A 564 16.86 9.01 -1.45
N ARG A 565 16.44 7.79 -1.79
CA ARG A 565 16.60 7.19 -3.12
C ARG A 565 15.34 7.29 -3.99
N ALA A 566 14.55 8.35 -3.81
CA ALA A 566 13.34 8.56 -4.62
C ALA A 566 13.66 8.71 -6.12
N THR A 567 14.86 9.21 -6.45
CA THR A 567 15.32 9.27 -7.85
C THR A 567 15.50 7.87 -8.44
N GLU A 568 16.10 6.93 -7.68
CA GLU A 568 16.31 5.51 -8.05
C GLU A 568 15.01 4.68 -8.04
N LEU A 569 13.93 5.22 -7.48
CA LEU A 569 12.60 4.62 -7.59
C LEU A 569 11.95 4.98 -8.93
N THR A 570 12.34 6.07 -9.59
CA THR A 570 11.67 6.58 -10.79
C THR A 570 11.66 5.57 -11.93
N ALA A 571 12.81 4.97 -12.27
CA ALA A 571 12.85 3.96 -13.34
C ALA A 571 12.11 2.69 -12.89
N ARG A 572 12.39 2.24 -11.66
CA ARG A 572 11.80 1.03 -11.07
C ARG A 572 10.27 1.05 -11.02
N ILE A 573 9.66 2.12 -10.51
CA ILE A 573 8.20 2.25 -10.42
C ILE A 573 7.56 2.44 -11.79
N SER A 574 8.27 3.06 -12.74
CA SER A 574 7.80 3.22 -14.11
C SER A 574 7.78 1.87 -14.84
N ASP A 575 8.84 1.07 -14.74
CA ASP A 575 8.88 -0.30 -15.28
C ASP A 575 7.80 -1.18 -14.64
N TYR A 576 7.70 -1.14 -13.30
CA TYR A 576 6.69 -1.88 -12.57
C TYR A 576 5.26 -1.49 -12.99
N ARG A 577 5.00 -0.20 -13.24
CA ARG A 577 3.71 0.27 -13.76
C ARG A 577 3.39 -0.35 -15.12
N GLU A 578 4.33 -0.33 -16.07
CA GLU A 578 4.10 -0.95 -17.39
C GLU A 578 3.86 -2.46 -17.25
N ARG A 579 4.54 -3.09 -16.29
CA ARG A 579 4.35 -4.50 -15.97
C ARG A 579 2.96 -4.82 -15.44
N MET A 580 2.42 -3.95 -14.58
CA MET A 580 1.03 -4.05 -14.14
C MET A 580 0.05 -3.97 -15.33
N ILE A 581 0.28 -3.05 -16.27
CA ILE A 581 -0.53 -2.95 -17.50
C ILE A 581 -0.47 -4.26 -18.29
N ALA A 582 0.72 -4.84 -18.48
CA ALA A 582 0.90 -6.11 -19.19
C ALA A 582 0.18 -7.29 -18.52
N ARG A 583 0.00 -7.24 -17.20
CA ARG A 583 -0.80 -8.19 -16.41
C ARG A 583 -2.29 -7.88 -16.41
N GLY A 584 -2.73 -6.88 -17.16
CA GLY A 584 -4.13 -6.49 -17.30
C GLY A 584 -4.65 -5.55 -16.22
N HIS A 585 -3.78 -4.87 -15.45
CA HIS A 585 -4.18 -3.89 -14.45
C HIS A 585 -4.16 -2.46 -14.98
N GLY A 586 -5.19 -1.67 -14.68
CA GLY A 586 -5.36 -0.28 -15.10
C GLY A 586 -4.56 0.73 -14.28
N ALA A 587 -3.26 0.49 -14.07
CA ALA A 587 -2.40 1.39 -13.28
C ALA A 587 -2.25 2.76 -13.97
N HIS A 588 -2.39 3.84 -13.18
CA HIS A 588 -2.36 5.22 -13.66
C HIS A 588 -0.99 5.58 -14.27
N PRO A 589 -0.95 6.30 -15.40
CA PRO A 589 0.32 6.82 -15.94
C PRO A 589 0.90 7.87 -15.00
N ILE A 590 2.20 7.79 -14.71
CA ILE A 590 2.86 8.75 -13.79
C ILE A 590 3.73 9.79 -14.50
N VAL A 591 4.14 9.52 -15.74
CA VAL A 591 4.95 10.41 -16.59
C VAL A 591 4.67 10.13 -18.07
N PRO A 592 5.00 11.06 -18.99
CA PRO A 592 5.08 10.75 -20.41
C PRO A 592 6.02 9.58 -20.68
N LYS A 593 5.67 8.70 -21.65
CA LYS A 593 6.49 7.53 -22.00
C LYS A 593 7.89 7.90 -22.51
N TYR A 594 8.08 9.14 -22.99
CA TYR A 594 9.40 9.71 -23.28
C TYR A 594 10.36 9.62 -22.08
N CYS A 595 9.88 9.87 -20.86
CA CYS A 595 10.69 9.83 -19.64
C CYS A 595 11.18 8.42 -19.28
N LEU A 596 10.43 7.39 -19.65
CA LEU A 596 10.86 5.99 -19.49
C LEU A 596 12.01 5.66 -20.45
N GLN A 597 11.91 6.15 -21.69
CA GLN A 597 12.90 5.92 -22.75
C GLN A 597 14.17 6.78 -22.59
N HIS A 598 14.08 7.87 -21.83
CA HIS A 598 15.18 8.79 -21.57
C HIS A 598 15.30 9.04 -20.06
N PRO A 599 15.90 8.09 -19.31
CA PRO A 599 16.08 8.21 -17.88
C PRO A 599 16.66 9.57 -17.49
N HIS A 600 16.10 10.18 -16.43
CA HIS A 600 16.47 11.50 -15.89
C HIS A 600 16.19 12.74 -16.77
N HIS A 601 15.72 12.60 -18.01
CA HIS A 601 15.40 13.77 -18.84
C HIS A 601 14.18 14.57 -18.33
N CYS A 602 13.37 13.95 -17.48
CA CYS A 602 12.19 14.56 -16.88
C CYS A 602 12.39 14.92 -15.41
N ASP A 603 13.61 14.79 -14.88
CA ASP A 603 13.92 15.20 -13.52
C ASP A 603 13.90 16.73 -13.42
N LEU A 604 13.26 17.25 -12.38
CA LEU A 604 13.28 18.70 -12.10
C LEU A 604 14.69 19.19 -11.73
N PHE A 605 15.46 18.35 -11.05
CA PHE A 605 16.83 18.65 -10.62
C PHE A 605 17.81 17.61 -11.18
N ARG A 606 18.80 18.06 -11.95
CA ARG A 606 19.90 17.19 -12.42
C ARG A 606 20.72 16.61 -11.26
N ASN A 607 20.80 17.33 -10.14
CA ASN A 607 21.48 16.83 -8.94
C ASN A 607 20.71 15.62 -8.35
N GLN A 608 21.24 14.42 -8.58
CA GLN A 608 20.64 13.16 -8.14
C GLN A 608 20.61 13.00 -6.60
N THR A 609 21.25 13.89 -5.85
CA THR A 609 21.18 13.95 -4.37
C THR A 609 20.23 15.02 -3.83
N ALA A 610 19.44 15.68 -4.70
CA ALA A 610 18.56 16.80 -4.32
C ALA A 610 17.52 16.45 -3.23
N TRP A 611 17.18 15.17 -3.07
CA TRP A 611 16.29 14.69 -2.01
C TRP A 611 16.89 14.71 -0.61
N GLY A 612 18.22 14.87 -0.50
CA GLY A 612 18.93 14.98 0.76
C GLY A 612 19.14 13.65 1.50
N LYS A 613 19.86 13.77 2.61
CA LYS A 613 20.08 12.71 3.60
C LYS A 613 18.98 12.63 4.64
#